data_AF-A0A9P6WT02-F1
#
_entry.id   AF-A0A9P6WT02-F1
#
_cell.length_a   1.000
_cell.length_b   1.000
_cell.length_c   1.000
_cell.angle_alpha   90.00
_cell.angle_beta   90.00
_cell.angle_gamma   90.00
#
_symmetry.space_group_name_H-M   'P 1'
#
loop_
_entity.id
_entity.type
_entity.pdbx_description
1 polymer ?
#
loop_
_entity_poly.entity_id
_entity_poly.type
_entity_poly.pdbx_seq_one_letter_code
_entity_poly.pdbx_strand_id
1 'polypeptide(L)'
;MNEQALFDLELKILLEALYQRYHYDFRSYAVSSLRRRMRQAMQRYECDRLVDLQHRLLHEPELFAQAMQFFTVQVSEMFRDPAYFRELREQAGPYRRGSVVAGDPAA
;
A
#
# COMPACT_ATOMS: atom_id res chain seq x y z
N MET A 1 -20.54 -11.74 -20.81
CA MET A 1 -19.72 -12.04 -19.62
C MET A 1 -20.60 -11.82 -18.40
N ASN A 2 -20.62 -12.73 -17.41
CA ASN A 2 -21.42 -12.51 -16.21
C ASN A 2 -20.72 -11.50 -15.26
N GLU A 3 -21.48 -10.93 -14.32
CA GLU A 3 -20.98 -9.91 -13.39
C GLU A 3 -19.78 -10.41 -12.57
N GLN A 4 -19.78 -11.69 -12.22
CA GLN A 4 -18.70 -12.28 -11.46
C GLN A 4 -17.40 -12.39 -12.27
N ALA A 5 -17.47 -12.73 -13.55
CA ALA A 5 -16.32 -12.76 -14.45
C ALA A 5 -15.79 -11.36 -14.76
N LEU A 6 -16.68 -10.35 -14.84
CA LEU A 6 -16.26 -8.95 -14.95
C LEU A 6 -15.47 -8.51 -13.71
N PHE A 7 -15.99 -8.80 -12.52
CA PHE A 7 -15.29 -8.49 -11.27
C PHE A 7 -13.90 -9.17 -11.21
N ASP A 8 -13.80 -10.43 -11.63
CA ASP A 8 -12.52 -11.14 -11.64
C ASP A 8 -11.53 -10.55 -12.65
N LEU A 9 -12.00 -10.00 -13.77
CA LEU A 9 -11.19 -9.27 -14.73
C LEU A 9 -10.68 -7.96 -14.12
N GLU A 10 -11.58 -7.15 -13.55
CA GLU A 10 -11.22 -5.90 -12.85
C GLU A 10 -10.22 -6.15 -11.73
N LEU A 11 -10.39 -7.26 -10.98
CA LEU A 11 -9.45 -7.67 -9.95
C LEU A 11 -8.07 -7.93 -10.52
N LYS A 12 -7.94 -8.69 -11.61
CA LYS A 12 -6.63 -8.94 -12.25
C LYS A 12 -5.97 -7.64 -12.71
N ILE A 13 -6.75 -6.72 -13.28
CA ILE A 13 -6.26 -5.41 -13.73
C ILE A 13 -5.76 -4.60 -12.53
N LEU A 14 -6.50 -4.58 -11.43
CA LEU A 14 -6.08 -3.94 -10.19
C LEU A 14 -4.75 -4.51 -9.68
N LEU A 15 -4.62 -5.83 -9.60
CA LEU A 15 -3.39 -6.47 -9.11
C LEU A 15 -2.18 -6.13 -9.98
N GLU A 16 -2.35 -6.12 -11.29
CA GLU A 16 -1.28 -5.71 -12.22
C GLU A 16 -0.93 -4.24 -12.01
N ALA A 17 -1.93 -3.35 -11.90
CA ALA A 17 -1.69 -1.93 -11.67
C ALA A 17 -0.95 -1.66 -10.33
N LEU A 18 -1.28 -2.41 -9.27
CA LEU A 18 -0.58 -2.32 -7.98
C LEU A 18 0.86 -2.84 -8.07
N TYR A 19 1.10 -3.91 -8.83
CA TYR A 19 2.45 -4.40 -9.09
C TYR A 19 3.29 -3.38 -9.86
N GLN A 20 2.71 -2.76 -10.90
CA GLN A 20 3.42 -1.74 -11.70
C GLN A 20 3.71 -0.46 -10.92
N ARG A 21 2.77 -0.02 -10.06
CA ARG A 21 2.91 1.24 -9.31
C ARG A 21 3.69 1.11 -8.01
N TYR A 22 3.46 0.04 -7.25
CA TYR A 22 3.95 -0.13 -5.89
C TYR A 22 4.83 -1.37 -5.70
N HIS A 23 5.04 -2.18 -6.75
CA HIS A 23 5.84 -3.40 -6.73
C HIS A 23 5.38 -4.48 -5.73
N TYR A 24 4.14 -4.39 -5.24
CA TYR A 24 3.51 -5.45 -4.46
C TYR A 24 2.88 -6.50 -5.39
N ASP A 25 3.37 -7.73 -5.32
CA ASP A 25 2.83 -8.84 -6.11
C ASP A 25 1.81 -9.66 -5.33
N PHE A 26 0.52 -9.44 -5.64
CA PHE A 26 -0.59 -10.23 -5.11
C PHE A 26 -1.20 -11.20 -6.15
N ARG A 27 -0.58 -11.34 -7.33
CA ARG A 27 -1.17 -12.09 -8.46
C ARG A 27 -1.21 -13.60 -8.23
N SER A 28 -0.42 -14.10 -7.28
CA SER A 28 -0.38 -15.52 -6.87
C SER A 28 -1.50 -15.92 -5.90
N TYR A 29 -2.24 -14.97 -5.32
CA TYR A 29 -3.30 -15.28 -4.37
C TYR A 29 -4.54 -15.88 -5.04
N ALA A 30 -5.22 -16.76 -4.31
CA ALA A 30 -6.48 -17.34 -4.76
C ALA A 30 -7.54 -16.25 -5.03
N VAL A 31 -8.05 -16.23 -6.27
CA VAL A 31 -9.03 -15.23 -6.75
C VAL A 31 -10.27 -15.16 -5.85
N SER A 32 -10.78 -16.30 -5.37
CA SER A 32 -11.94 -16.37 -4.47
C SER A 32 -11.70 -15.63 -3.13
N SER A 33 -10.47 -15.72 -2.59
CA SER A 33 -10.10 -15.06 -1.34
C SER A 33 -9.88 -13.57 -1.52
N LEU A 34 -9.24 -13.16 -2.62
CA LEU A 34 -9.08 -11.75 -2.95
C LEU A 34 -10.43 -11.08 -3.23
N ARG A 35 -11.31 -11.74 -3.97
CA ARG A 35 -12.65 -11.23 -4.27
C ARG A 35 -13.45 -10.87 -3.02
N ARG A 36 -13.47 -11.76 -2.01
CA ARG A 36 -14.16 -11.49 -0.73
C ARG A 36 -13.56 -10.26 -0.04
N ARG A 37 -12.23 -10.17 0.02
CA ARG A 37 -11.52 -9.06 0.67
C ARG A 37 -11.68 -7.74 -0.08
N MET A 38 -11.70 -7.76 -1.41
CA MET A 38 -11.97 -6.56 -2.21
C MET A 38 -13.40 -6.06 -2.05
N ARG A 39 -14.39 -6.95 -1.94
CA ARG A 39 -15.75 -6.53 -1.59
C ARG A 39 -15.81 -5.87 -0.20
N GLN A 40 -15.06 -6.37 0.77
CA GLN A 40 -14.94 -5.72 2.09
C GLN A 40 -14.25 -4.36 2.02
N ALA A 41 -13.17 -4.24 1.24
CA ALA A 41 -12.51 -2.97 0.99
C ALA A 41 -13.46 -1.95 0.33
N MET A 42 -14.19 -2.37 -0.69
CA MET A 42 -15.20 -1.55 -1.36
C MET A 42 -16.25 -1.03 -0.38
N GLN A 43 -16.77 -1.87 0.50
CA GLN A 43 -17.69 -1.43 1.56
C GLN A 43 -17.03 -0.44 2.53
N ARG A 44 -15.79 -0.71 2.95
CA ARG A 44 -15.05 0.13 3.90
C ARG A 44 -14.73 1.53 3.37
N TYR A 45 -14.54 1.65 2.07
CA TYR A 45 -14.18 2.89 1.38
C TYR A 45 -15.33 3.48 0.56
N GLU A 46 -16.55 2.94 0.71
CA GLU A 46 -17.76 3.42 0.06
C GLU A 46 -17.64 3.48 -1.48
N CYS A 47 -17.05 2.43 -2.07
CA CYS A 47 -16.94 2.29 -3.52
C CYS A 47 -17.97 1.28 -4.05
N ASP A 48 -18.80 1.72 -5.00
CA ASP A 48 -19.81 0.86 -5.63
C ASP A 48 -19.21 -0.18 -6.58
N ARG A 49 -18.11 0.17 -7.26
CA ARG A 49 -17.43 -0.70 -8.23
C ARG A 49 -15.95 -0.84 -7.91
N LEU A 50 -15.36 -1.95 -8.35
CA LEU A 50 -13.93 -2.22 -8.10
C LEU A 50 -13.04 -1.22 -8.83
N VAL A 51 -13.46 -0.72 -10.00
CA VAL A 51 -12.74 0.35 -10.72
C VAL A 51 -12.69 1.66 -9.93
N ASP A 52 -13.70 1.97 -9.12
CA ASP A 52 -13.72 3.18 -8.30
C ASP A 52 -12.71 3.04 -7.15
N LEU A 53 -12.65 1.86 -6.52
CA LEU A 53 -11.61 1.53 -5.55
C LEU A 53 -10.22 1.55 -6.20
N GLN A 54 -10.06 0.99 -7.40
CA GLN A 54 -8.80 1.00 -8.13
C GLN A 54 -8.31 2.43 -8.40
N HIS A 55 -9.18 3.31 -8.89
CA HIS A 55 -8.84 4.71 -9.11
C HIS A 55 -8.26 5.33 -7.84
N ARG A 56 -8.92 5.15 -6.70
CA ARG A 56 -8.47 5.68 -5.41
C ARG A 56 -7.15 5.06 -4.95
N LEU A 57 -7.00 3.74 -4.99
CA LEU A 57 -5.76 3.05 -4.61
C LEU A 57 -4.54 3.51 -5.45
N LEU A 58 -4.77 3.88 -6.72
CA LEU A 58 -3.73 4.38 -7.61
C LEU A 58 -3.45 5.87 -7.45
N HIS A 59 -4.32 6.68 -6.84
CA HIS A 59 -4.13 8.13 -6.73
C HIS A 59 -3.94 8.62 -5.29
N GLU A 60 -4.32 7.83 -4.29
CA GLU A 60 -4.26 8.14 -2.86
C GLU A 60 -3.31 7.13 -2.15
N PRO A 61 -1.98 7.38 -2.08
CA PRO A 61 -1.02 6.45 -1.47
C PRO A 61 -1.32 6.13 0.00
N GLU A 62 -1.85 7.09 0.76
CA GLU A 62 -2.25 6.89 2.15
C GLU A 62 -3.43 5.93 2.28
N LEU A 63 -4.36 5.95 1.32
CA LEU A 63 -5.46 5.00 1.25
C LEU A 63 -4.93 3.61 0.90
N PHE A 64 -4.00 3.51 -0.07
CA PHE A 64 -3.36 2.24 -0.40
C PHE A 64 -2.67 1.60 0.82
N ALA A 65 -1.91 2.38 1.59
CA ALA A 65 -1.28 1.90 2.81
C ALA A 65 -2.29 1.33 3.83
N GLN A 66 -3.45 1.97 3.98
CA GLN A 66 -4.54 1.47 4.82
C GLN A 66 -5.23 0.23 4.23
N ALA A 67 -5.33 0.15 2.91
CA ALA A 67 -6.00 -0.93 2.21
C ALA A 67 -5.16 -2.22 2.16
N MET A 68 -3.86 -2.15 2.46
CA MET A 68 -2.94 -3.30 2.50
C MET A 68 -3.45 -4.47 3.36
N GLN A 69 -4.19 -4.18 4.44
CA GLN A 69 -4.81 -5.19 5.30
C GLN A 69 -5.82 -6.11 4.56
N PHE A 70 -6.39 -5.66 3.44
CA PHE A 70 -7.30 -6.45 2.62
C PHE A 70 -6.56 -7.31 1.59
N PHE A 71 -5.32 -6.99 1.26
CA PHE A 71 -4.52 -7.75 0.28
C PHE A 71 -3.70 -8.85 0.93
N THR A 72 -3.26 -8.66 2.17
CA THR A 72 -2.44 -9.64 2.91
C THR A 72 -3.31 -10.57 3.75
N VAL A 73 -2.94 -11.86 3.80
CA VAL A 73 -3.25 -12.67 4.99
C VAL A 73 -2.16 -12.28 5.97
N GLN A 74 -2.49 -11.92 7.20
CA GLN A 74 -1.49 -11.61 8.22
C GLN A 74 -0.57 -12.82 8.42
N VAL A 75 0.54 -12.84 7.70
CA VAL A 75 1.75 -13.53 8.11
C VAL A 75 2.72 -12.43 8.52
N SER A 76 2.92 -12.37 9.83
CA SER A 76 4.11 -11.75 10.41
C SER A 76 5.34 -12.21 9.62
N GLU A 77 6.33 -11.32 9.50
CA GLU A 77 7.68 -11.55 8.98
C GLU A 77 7.93 -11.16 7.49
N MET A 78 8.84 -10.19 7.33
CA MET A 78 9.88 -10.14 6.28
C MET A 78 9.75 -9.35 4.96
N PHE A 79 8.75 -8.48 4.71
CA PHE A 79 8.86 -7.57 3.53
C PHE A 79 8.47 -6.11 3.82
N ARG A 80 9.13 -5.57 4.85
CA ARG A 80 9.36 -4.13 4.99
C ARG A 80 10.44 -3.75 3.98
N ASP A 81 10.07 -3.31 2.78
CA ASP A 81 11.01 -2.85 1.77
C ASP A 81 11.68 -1.52 2.23
N PRO A 82 12.99 -1.52 2.55
CA PRO A 82 13.69 -0.30 2.98
C PRO A 82 13.87 0.71 1.84
N ALA A 83 13.72 0.31 0.58
CA ALA A 83 13.91 1.18 -0.58
C ALA A 83 12.75 2.17 -0.76
N TYR A 84 11.51 1.76 -0.47
CA TYR A 84 10.33 2.63 -0.56
C TYR A 84 10.35 3.80 0.45
N PHE A 85 10.99 3.60 1.61
CA PHE A 85 11.18 4.65 2.63
C PHE A 85 12.37 5.58 2.37
N ARG A 86 13.09 5.47 1.23
CA ARG A 86 14.10 6.47 0.86
C ARG A 86 13.48 7.68 0.19
N GLU A 87 12.48 7.50 -0.67
CA GLU A 87 11.87 8.63 -1.39
C GLU A 87 10.93 9.47 -0.52
N LEU A 88 10.21 8.86 0.45
CA LEU A 88 9.34 9.63 1.36
C LEU A 88 10.12 10.43 2.44
N ARG A 89 11.44 10.20 2.58
CA ARG A 89 12.25 10.86 3.63
C ARG A 89 12.86 12.17 3.17
N GLU A 90 12.84 12.48 1.88
CA GLU A 90 13.40 13.75 1.38
C GLU A 90 12.51 14.97 1.66
N GLN A 91 11.26 14.78 2.13
CA GLN A 91 10.38 15.89 2.54
C GLN A 91 10.19 16.04 4.06
N ALA A 92 10.79 15.18 4.89
CA ALA A 92 10.81 15.36 6.34
C ALA A 92 12.13 16.03 6.73
N GLY A 93 12.11 17.35 6.86
CA GLY A 93 13.27 18.19 7.13
C GLY A 93 14.13 17.73 8.32
N PRO A 94 15.44 18.05 8.30
CA PRO A 94 16.37 17.59 9.33
C PRO A 94 16.00 18.18 10.69
N TYR A 95 15.65 17.32 11.64
CA TYR A 95 15.63 17.70 13.06
C TYR A 95 17.06 18.12 13.43
N ARG A 96 17.28 19.43 13.61
CA ARG A 96 18.58 20.00 13.99
C ARG A 96 19.06 19.29 15.25
N ARG A 97 20.26 18.69 15.20
CA ARG A 97 20.99 18.32 16.42
C ARG A 97 21.20 19.58 17.22
N GLY A 98 20.74 19.57 18.47
CA GLY A 98 21.08 20.58 19.45
C GLY A 98 22.60 20.70 19.56
N SER A 99 23.04 21.94 19.44
CA SER A 99 24.33 22.42 19.91
C SER A 99 24.49 22.10 21.40
N VAL A 100 25.48 21.27 21.75
CA VAL A 100 26.15 21.39 23.03
C VAL A 100 27.60 21.69 22.74
N VAL A 101 27.96 22.94 22.96
CA VAL A 101 29.33 23.39 23.10
C VAL A 101 29.73 23.01 24.53
N ALA A 102 30.64 22.06 24.66
CA ALA A 102 31.44 21.84 25.86
C ALA A 102 32.86 21.64 25.30
N GLY A 103 33.75 22.61 25.36
CA GLY A 103 34.19 23.22 26.60
C GLY A 103 35.41 22.43 27.04
N ASP A 104 36.52 22.62 26.32
CA ASP A 104 37.86 22.32 26.82
C ASP A 104 38.24 23.41 27.82
N PRO A 105 38.56 23.05 29.07
CA PRO A 105 39.69 23.68 29.70
C PRO A 105 40.56 22.67 30.46
N ALA A 106 41.80 22.52 29.99
CA ALA A 106 43.04 22.41 30.74
C ALA A 106 43.00 21.82 32.18
N ALA A 107 43.64 20.66 32.32
CA ALA A 107 44.49 20.29 33.47
C ALA A 107 45.64 19.41 32.98
#